data_AF-T1AVK1-F1
#
_entry.id   AF-T1AVK1-F1
#
_cell.length_a   1.000
_cell.length_b   1.000
_cell.length_c   1.000
_cell.angle_alpha   90.00
_cell.angle_beta   90.00
_cell.angle_gamma   90.00
#
_symmetry.space_group_name_H-M   'P 1'
#
loop_
_entity.id
_entity.type
_entity.pdbx_description
1 polymer ?
#
loop_
_entity_poly.entity_id
_entity_poly.type
_entity_poly.pdbx_seq_one_letter_code
_entity_poly.pdbx_strand_id
1 'polypeptide(L)'
;EILSRYVSPYGEYSSLIRAVEIKKALKLWIDLVQEANAYVNRSEPWKLVKTDLAKCAGKLYTALKMLQALIVMIYPYTPEAAGRCLKIIGFSGTMEQAYSQLSDQEVHFTPLVAEIPFQRIEIRDVNPNSLDLTVGRVEQVENHPEADKLYVLRVS
;
A
#
# COMPACT_ATOMS: atom_id res chain seq x y z
N GLU A 1 11.05 -14.03 20.69
CA GLU A 1 11.44 -12.60 20.81
C GLU A 1 10.77 -11.69 19.78
N ILE A 2 10.95 -11.92 18.46
CA ILE A 2 10.30 -11.10 17.42
C ILE A 2 8.83 -11.52 17.15
N LEU A 3 8.52 -12.81 17.08
CA LEU A 3 7.14 -13.26 16.85
C LEU A 3 6.19 -12.91 18.00
N SER A 4 6.68 -12.98 19.24
CA SER A 4 5.97 -12.50 20.44
C SER A 4 5.66 -11.00 20.39
N ARG A 5 6.48 -10.21 19.68
CA ARG A 5 6.27 -8.78 19.45
C ARG A 5 5.21 -8.47 18.37
N TYR A 6 4.74 -9.44 17.59
CA TYR A 6 3.71 -9.22 16.55
C TYR A 6 2.32 -9.78 16.94
N VAL A 7 2.25 -10.72 17.87
CA VAL A 7 0.98 -11.16 18.47
C VAL A 7 0.43 -10.10 19.44
N SER A 8 1.31 -9.38 20.16
CA SER A 8 0.93 -8.35 21.12
C SER A 8 0.24 -7.10 20.52
N PRO A 9 0.72 -6.53 19.39
CA PRO A 9 0.10 -5.35 18.76
C PRO A 9 -1.28 -5.62 18.15
N TYR A 10 -1.59 -6.88 17.79
CA TYR A 10 -2.93 -7.21 17.32
C TYR A 10 -3.99 -6.92 18.40
N GLY A 11 -3.68 -7.17 19.68
CA GLY A 11 -4.58 -6.86 20.79
C GLY A 11 -4.91 -5.37 20.91
N GLU A 12 -3.90 -4.51 20.76
CA GLU A 12 -4.07 -3.05 20.75
C GLU A 12 -4.86 -2.59 19.51
N TYR A 13 -4.47 -3.05 18.32
CA TYR A 13 -5.19 -2.79 17.08
C TYR A 13 -6.67 -3.19 17.17
N SER A 14 -6.94 -4.40 17.66
CA SER A 14 -8.30 -4.93 17.83
C SER A 14 -9.11 -4.12 18.84
N SER A 15 -8.49 -3.62 19.91
CA SER A 15 -9.11 -2.71 20.87
C SER A 15 -9.49 -1.37 20.22
N LEU A 16 -8.58 -0.80 19.42
CA LEU A 16 -8.84 0.45 18.69
C LEU A 16 -9.97 0.29 17.67
N ILE A 17 -10.01 -0.81 16.92
CA ILE A 17 -11.11 -1.12 15.99
C ILE A 17 -12.44 -1.24 16.74
N ARG A 18 -12.49 -1.96 17.87
CA ARG A 18 -13.70 -2.07 18.69
C ARG A 18 -14.18 -0.72 19.25
N ALA A 19 -13.25 0.17 19.56
CA ALA A 19 -13.53 1.54 20.00
C ALA A 19 -13.87 2.50 18.83
N VAL A 20 -13.91 2.02 17.59
CA VAL A 20 -14.16 2.83 16.37
C VAL A 20 -13.07 3.89 16.13
N GLU A 21 -11.88 3.68 16.68
CA GLU A 21 -10.70 4.54 16.55
C GLU A 21 -9.87 4.16 15.31
N ILE A 22 -10.55 4.11 14.15
CA ILE A 22 -10.05 3.52 12.90
C ILE A 22 -8.74 4.18 12.43
N LYS A 23 -8.60 5.49 12.60
CA LYS A 23 -7.39 6.24 12.24
C LYS A 23 -6.18 5.85 13.10
N LYS A 24 -6.40 5.65 14.41
CA LYS A 24 -5.35 5.22 15.33
C LYS A 24 -4.93 3.77 15.02
N ALA A 25 -5.90 2.90 14.75
CA ALA A 25 -5.65 1.52 14.35
C ALA A 25 -4.82 1.45 13.05
N LEU A 26 -5.16 2.26 12.05
CA LEU A 26 -4.40 2.32 10.79
C LEU A 26 -3.00 2.90 10.99
N LYS A 27 -2.83 3.90 11.86
CA LYS A 27 -1.51 4.44 12.20
C LYS A 27 -0.62 3.37 12.83
N LEU A 28 -1.14 2.63 13.81
CA LEU A 28 -0.44 1.50 14.42
C LEU A 28 -0.05 0.45 13.36
N TRP A 29 -0.96 0.14 12.43
CA TRP A 29 -0.66 -0.78 11.32
C TRP A 29 0.49 -0.27 10.43
N ILE A 30 0.51 1.01 10.08
CA ILE A 30 1.61 1.63 9.30
C ILE A 30 2.94 1.51 10.06
N ASP A 31 2.95 1.76 11.36
CA ASP A 31 4.16 1.67 12.19
C ASP A 31 4.72 0.22 12.17
N LEU A 32 3.84 -0.79 12.26
CA LEU A 32 4.21 -2.20 12.16
C LEU A 32 4.74 -2.60 10.77
N VAL A 33 4.17 -2.02 9.69
CA VAL A 33 4.68 -2.19 8.32
C VAL A 33 6.10 -1.64 8.20
N GLN A 34 6.37 -0.46 8.77
CA GLN A 34 7.70 0.13 8.77
C GLN A 34 8.72 -0.74 9.52
N GLU A 35 8.33 -1.30 10.68
CA GLU A 35 9.17 -2.22 11.42
C GLU A 35 9.48 -3.50 10.63
N ALA A 36 8.48 -4.08 9.97
CA ALA A 36 8.65 -5.28 9.15
C ALA A 36 9.62 -5.03 7.97
N ASN A 37 9.48 -3.89 7.29
CA ASN A 37 10.41 -3.47 6.25
C ASN A 37 11.83 -3.28 6.79
N ALA A 38 11.96 -2.64 7.96
CA ALA A 38 13.25 -2.45 8.59
C ALA A 38 13.89 -3.79 9.02
N TYR A 39 13.09 -4.77 9.44
CA TYR A 39 13.56 -6.12 9.73
C TYR A 39 14.13 -6.81 8.48
N VAL A 40 13.38 -6.81 7.37
CA VAL A 40 13.85 -7.41 6.10
C VAL A 40 15.16 -6.76 5.66
N ASN A 41 15.24 -5.43 5.72
CA ASN A 41 16.45 -4.68 5.37
C ASN A 41 17.65 -5.05 6.26
N ARG A 42 17.48 -5.09 7.58
CA ARG A 42 18.57 -5.50 8.50
C ARG A 42 18.97 -6.96 8.34
N SER A 43 18.04 -7.82 7.92
CA SER A 43 18.29 -9.25 7.76
C SER A 43 19.03 -9.60 6.46
N GLU A 44 19.03 -8.69 5.47
CA GLU A 44 19.74 -8.81 4.19
C GLU A 44 19.65 -10.21 3.53
N PRO A 45 18.44 -10.77 3.30
CA PRO A 45 18.28 -12.14 2.81
C PRO A 45 18.95 -12.36 1.44
N TRP A 46 19.01 -11.34 0.59
CA TRP A 46 19.71 -11.36 -0.70
C TRP A 46 21.22 -11.55 -0.59
N LYS A 47 21.82 -11.23 0.56
CA LYS A 47 23.22 -11.57 0.88
C LYS A 47 23.30 -12.94 1.51
N LEU A 48 22.45 -13.21 2.52
CA LEU A 48 22.47 -14.46 3.27
C LEU A 48 22.25 -15.69 2.41
N VAL A 49 21.43 -15.61 1.36
CA VAL A 49 21.20 -16.73 0.43
C VAL A 49 22.49 -17.27 -0.19
N LYS A 50 23.54 -16.44 -0.29
CA LYS A 50 24.85 -16.82 -0.86
C LYS A 50 25.80 -17.44 0.16
N THR A 51 25.56 -17.23 1.46
CA THR A 51 26.50 -17.60 2.53
C THR A 51 25.94 -18.65 3.48
N ASP A 52 24.66 -18.54 3.85
CA ASP A 52 23.99 -19.40 4.83
C ASP A 52 22.49 -19.49 4.49
N LEU A 53 22.14 -20.56 3.78
CA LEU A 53 20.78 -20.80 3.31
C LEU A 53 19.81 -21.08 4.47
N ALA A 54 20.26 -21.79 5.51
CA ALA A 54 19.41 -22.13 6.66
C ALA A 54 19.02 -20.89 7.45
N LYS A 55 19.99 -19.99 7.71
CA LYS A 55 19.73 -18.71 8.36
C LYS A 55 18.86 -17.81 7.49
N CYS A 56 19.10 -17.77 6.17
CA CYS A 56 18.26 -17.04 5.23
C CYS A 56 16.80 -17.51 5.30
N ALA A 57 16.56 -18.82 5.27
CA ALA A 57 15.24 -19.41 5.38
C ALA A 57 14.53 -18.99 6.67
N GLY A 58 15.21 -19.03 7.83
CA GLY A 58 14.64 -18.56 9.09
C GLY A 58 14.29 -17.07 9.09
N LYS A 59 15.10 -16.23 8.42
CA LYS A 59 14.82 -14.79 8.30
C LYS A 59 13.59 -14.52 7.43
N LEU A 60 13.50 -15.17 6.27
CA LEU A 60 12.36 -15.07 5.36
C LEU A 60 11.09 -15.62 6.00
N TYR A 61 11.18 -16.74 6.71
CA TYR A 61 10.06 -17.31 7.47
C TYR A 61 9.47 -16.30 8.46
N THR A 62 10.34 -15.65 9.23
CA THR A 62 9.92 -14.61 10.18
C THR A 62 9.24 -13.44 9.46
N ALA A 63 9.77 -13.00 8.32
CA ALA A 63 9.16 -11.94 7.52
C ALA A 63 7.77 -12.34 6.98
N LEU A 64 7.59 -13.59 6.55
CA LEU A 64 6.28 -14.12 6.11
C LEU A 64 5.26 -14.15 7.25
N LYS A 65 5.67 -14.55 8.47
CA LYS A 65 4.79 -14.47 9.66
C LYS A 65 4.38 -13.03 9.99
N MET A 66 5.30 -12.07 9.92
CA MET A 66 4.96 -10.65 10.07
C MET A 66 3.94 -10.21 9.00
N LEU A 67 4.19 -10.57 7.75
CA LEU A 67 3.32 -10.23 6.63
C LEU A 67 1.92 -10.86 6.76
N GLN A 68 1.81 -12.10 7.23
CA GLN A 68 0.54 -12.74 7.57
C GLN A 68 -0.26 -11.89 8.57
N ALA A 69 0.36 -11.43 9.65
CA ALA A 69 -0.28 -10.56 10.65
C ALA A 69 -0.77 -9.25 10.02
N LEU A 70 0.08 -8.59 9.22
CA LEU A 70 -0.26 -7.34 8.55
C LEU A 70 -1.43 -7.51 7.56
N ILE A 71 -1.49 -8.64 6.84
CA ILE A 71 -2.57 -8.98 5.93
C ILE A 71 -3.90 -9.15 6.69
N VAL A 72 -3.89 -9.87 7.81
CA VAL A 72 -5.07 -10.05 8.65
C VAL A 72 -5.57 -8.72 9.21
N MET A 73 -4.65 -7.84 9.64
CA MET A 73 -5.00 -6.54 10.18
C MET A 73 -5.61 -5.60 9.13
N ILE A 74 -5.13 -5.62 7.88
CA ILE A 74 -5.64 -4.73 6.82
C ILE A 74 -6.93 -5.25 6.15
N TYR A 75 -7.27 -6.53 6.35
CA TYR A 75 -8.45 -7.18 5.75
C TYR A 75 -9.77 -6.40 5.91
N PRO A 76 -10.11 -5.81 7.08
CA PRO A 76 -11.36 -5.05 7.24
C PRO A 76 -11.43 -3.78 6.37
N TYR A 77 -10.29 -3.27 5.90
CA TYR A 77 -10.20 -2.08 5.06
C TYR A 77 -10.16 -2.42 3.57
N THR A 78 -9.40 -3.45 3.21
CA THR A 78 -9.12 -3.83 1.82
C THR A 78 -9.21 -5.35 1.64
N PRO A 79 -10.41 -5.95 1.69
CA PRO A 79 -10.57 -7.40 1.77
C PRO A 79 -10.02 -8.13 0.54
N GLU A 80 -10.26 -7.58 -0.66
CA GLU A 80 -9.77 -8.19 -1.90
C GLU A 80 -8.24 -8.17 -1.99
N ALA A 81 -7.63 -7.03 -1.66
CA ALA A 81 -6.18 -6.88 -1.73
C ALA A 81 -5.47 -7.74 -0.69
N ALA A 82 -6.01 -7.81 0.54
CA ALA A 82 -5.54 -8.71 1.58
C ALA A 82 -5.66 -10.17 1.14
N GLY A 83 -6.78 -10.57 0.53
CA GLY A 83 -6.97 -11.91 -0.02
C GLY A 83 -5.96 -12.27 -1.12
N ARG A 84 -5.64 -11.32 -2.02
CA ARG A 84 -4.56 -11.51 -3.01
C ARG A 84 -3.20 -11.70 -2.33
N CYS A 85 -2.86 -10.84 -1.38
CA CYS A 85 -1.58 -10.94 -0.66
C CYS A 85 -1.44 -12.27 0.11
N LEU A 86 -2.53 -12.76 0.71
CA LEU A 86 -2.55 -14.03 1.42
C LEU A 86 -2.23 -15.21 0.48
N LYS A 87 -2.76 -15.18 -0.74
CA LYS A 87 -2.42 -16.17 -1.79
C LYS A 87 -0.96 -16.06 -2.22
N ILE A 88 -0.42 -14.85 -2.38
CA ILE A 88 0.96 -14.63 -2.80
C ILE A 88 1.96 -15.22 -1.81
N ILE A 89 1.71 -15.06 -0.50
CA ILE A 89 2.56 -15.69 0.52
C ILE A 89 2.37 -17.21 0.61
N GLY A 90 1.50 -17.79 -0.23
CA GLY A 90 1.32 -19.23 -0.34
C GLY A 90 0.53 -19.84 0.80
N PHE A 91 -0.35 -19.07 1.43
CA PHE A 91 -1.22 -19.58 2.48
C PHE A 91 -2.42 -20.29 1.83
N SER A 92 -2.60 -21.57 2.13
CA SER A 92 -3.64 -22.42 1.52
C SER A 92 -5.01 -22.32 2.21
N GLY A 93 -5.08 -21.70 3.38
CA GLY A 93 -6.30 -21.57 4.17
C GLY A 93 -7.10 -20.29 3.91
N THR A 94 -8.19 -20.14 4.68
CA THR A 94 -9.06 -18.96 4.67
C THR A 94 -8.46 -17.81 5.49
N MET A 95 -9.07 -16.62 5.43
CA MET A 95 -8.65 -15.47 6.24
C MET A 95 -8.82 -15.75 7.74
N GLU A 96 -9.86 -16.46 8.12
CA GLU A 96 -10.14 -16.87 9.50
C GLU A 96 -9.07 -17.85 10.01
N GLN A 97 -8.62 -18.77 9.15
CA GLN A 97 -7.50 -19.66 9.47
C GLN A 97 -6.20 -18.88 9.58
N ALA A 98 -5.95 -17.91 8.68
CA ALA A 98 -4.78 -17.05 8.75
C ALA A 98 -4.75 -16.23 10.06
N TYR A 99 -5.90 -15.75 10.53
CA TYR A 99 -6.04 -15.10 11.82
C TYR A 99 -5.78 -16.05 13.00
N SER A 100 -6.39 -17.25 12.97
CA SER A 100 -6.28 -18.22 14.06
C SER A 100 -4.83 -18.70 14.23
N GLN A 101 -4.10 -18.84 13.13
CA GLN A 101 -2.71 -19.27 13.10
C GLN A 101 -1.68 -18.16 13.42
N LEU A 102 -2.13 -16.94 13.77
CA LEU A 102 -1.22 -15.90 14.24
C LEU A 102 -0.54 -16.29 15.55
N SER A 103 -1.26 -16.99 16.45
CA SER A 103 -0.71 -17.52 17.70
C SER A 103 0.09 -18.80 17.53
N ASP A 104 -0.02 -19.46 16.38
CA ASP A 104 0.61 -20.76 16.17
C ASP A 104 2.11 -20.61 15.94
N GLN A 105 2.87 -21.53 16.54
CA GLN A 105 4.33 -21.56 16.41
C GLN A 105 4.77 -21.98 15.02
N GLU A 106 4.00 -22.84 14.36
CA GLU A 106 4.35 -23.42 13.08
C GLU A 106 3.24 -23.20 12.06
N VAL A 107 3.55 -22.39 11.04
CA VAL A 107 2.71 -22.14 9.87
C VAL A 107 3.53 -22.46 8.64
N HIS A 108 2.94 -23.19 7.70
CA HIS A 108 3.59 -23.49 6.42
C HIS A 108 3.22 -22.44 5.37
N PHE A 109 4.23 -21.91 4.70
CA PHE A 109 4.08 -20.97 3.60
C PHE A 109 4.69 -21.56 2.34
N THR A 110 4.02 -21.40 1.21
CA THR A 110 4.51 -21.83 -0.10
C THR A 110 4.46 -20.65 -1.10
N PRO A 111 5.30 -19.61 -0.93
CA PRO A 111 5.17 -18.36 -1.67
C PRO A 111 5.13 -18.58 -3.18
N LEU A 112 4.18 -17.91 -3.84
CA LEU A 112 3.96 -18.03 -5.28
C LEU A 112 4.68 -16.91 -6.02
N VAL A 113 5.16 -17.21 -7.23
CA VAL A 113 5.53 -16.15 -8.19
C VAL A 113 4.25 -15.54 -8.71
N ALA A 114 4.00 -14.28 -8.35
CA ALA A 114 2.76 -13.58 -8.67
C ALA A 114 3.03 -12.21 -9.28
N GLU A 115 2.01 -11.68 -9.96
CA GLU A 115 2.01 -10.29 -10.40
C GLU A 115 1.98 -9.33 -9.20
N ILE A 116 2.53 -8.14 -9.38
CA ILE A 116 2.60 -7.12 -8.34
C ILE A 116 1.16 -6.73 -7.94
N PRO A 117 0.74 -6.91 -6.67
CA PRO A 117 -0.66 -6.77 -6.28
C PRO A 117 -1.17 -5.32 -6.25
N PHE A 118 -0.25 -4.36 -6.27
CA PHE A 118 -0.54 -2.92 -6.26
C PHE A 118 0.32 -2.23 -7.31
N GLN A 119 -0.32 -1.69 -8.35
CA GLN A 119 0.36 -0.83 -9.31
C GLN A 119 0.55 0.56 -8.70
N ARG A 120 1.69 1.18 -9.00
CA ARG A 120 1.92 2.57 -8.64
C ARG A 120 0.91 3.43 -9.37
N ILE A 121 0.13 4.20 -8.62
CA ILE A 121 -0.79 5.18 -9.20
C ILE A 121 0.04 6.40 -9.64
N GLU A 122 0.07 6.68 -10.93
CA GLU A 122 0.57 7.95 -11.45
C GLU A 122 -0.54 8.99 -11.32
N ILE A 123 -0.43 9.86 -10.31
CA ILE A 123 -1.30 11.02 -10.20
C ILE A 123 -0.79 12.03 -11.22
N ARG A 124 -1.47 12.12 -12.36
CA ARG A 124 -1.26 13.22 -13.30
C ARG A 124 -1.91 14.46 -12.69
N ASP A 125 -1.19 15.57 -12.65
CA ASP A 125 -1.77 16.89 -12.42
C ASP A 125 -2.65 17.24 -13.63
N VAL A 126 -3.83 16.62 -13.71
CA VAL A 126 -4.83 17.01 -14.69
C VAL A 126 -5.42 18.31 -14.16
N ASN A 127 -5.22 19.40 -14.90
CA ASN A 127 -5.87 20.67 -14.62
C ASN A 127 -7.39 20.39 -14.43
N PRO A 128 -7.98 20.70 -13.27
CA PRO A 128 -9.39 20.42 -13.00
C PRO A 128 -10.34 21.17 -13.95
N ASN A 129 -9.83 22.18 -14.65
CA ASN A 129 -10.54 22.83 -15.73
C ASN A 129 -10.30 22.07 -17.05
N SER A 130 -11.34 21.42 -17.55
CA SER A 130 -11.41 20.76 -18.87
C SER A 130 -11.37 21.73 -20.05
N LEU A 131 -10.88 22.95 -19.85
CA LEU A 131 -10.85 23.98 -20.88
C LEU A 131 -9.52 23.89 -21.61
N ASP A 132 -9.59 23.54 -22.89
CA ASP A 132 -8.46 23.58 -23.83
C ASP A 132 -8.17 25.04 -24.19
N LEU A 133 -7.66 25.79 -23.21
CA LEU A 133 -7.33 27.20 -23.35
C LEU A 133 -6.01 27.33 -24.09
N THR A 134 -6.08 27.80 -25.33
CA THR A 134 -4.91 28.30 -26.04
C THR A 134 -4.73 29.79 -25.73
N VAL A 135 -3.59 30.15 -25.16
CA VAL A 135 -3.23 31.54 -24.90
C VAL A 135 -2.68 32.15 -26.18
N GLY A 136 -3.36 33.16 -26.69
CA GLY A 136 -2.91 33.95 -27.84
C GLY A 136 -2.62 35.40 -27.45
N ARG A 137 -1.68 36.04 -28.15
CA ARG A 137 -1.33 37.46 -27.94
C ARG A 137 -2.20 38.33 -28.83
N VAL A 138 -2.87 39.32 -28.25
CA VAL A 138 -3.60 40.32 -29.04
C VAL A 138 -2.58 41.19 -29.78
N GLU A 139 -2.58 41.10 -31.10
CA GLU A 139 -1.71 41.90 -31.97
C GLU A 139 -2.34 43.24 -32.33
N GLN A 140 -3.67 43.26 -32.48
CA GLN A 140 -4.39 44.45 -32.92
C GLN A 140 -5.82 44.49 -32.39
N VAL A 141 -6.29 45.70 -32.09
CA VAL A 141 -7.66 45.98 -31.62
C VAL A 141 -8.24 47.14 -32.42
N GLU A 142 -9.42 46.94 -33.01
CA GLU A 142 -10.16 47.97 -33.75
C GLU A 142 -11.61 48.04 -33.27
N ASN A 143 -12.24 49.22 -33.40
CA ASN A 143 -13.67 49.36 -33.12
C ASN A 143 -14.48 48.64 -34.19
N HIS A 144 -15.51 47.90 -33.78
CA HIS A 144 -16.38 47.23 -34.74
C HIS A 144 -17.17 48.29 -35.54
N PRO A 145 -17.18 48.22 -36.89
CA PRO A 145 -17.72 49.28 -37.74
C PRO A 145 -19.22 49.50 -37.56
N GLU A 146 -19.95 48.49 -37.09
CA GLU A 146 -21.41 48.53 -36.92
C GLU A 146 -21.87 48.37 -35.46
N ALA A 147 -20.97 48.42 -34.47
CA ALA A 147 -21.34 48.24 -33.07
C ALA A 147 -20.58 49.17 -32.12
N ASP A 148 -21.31 50.04 -31.42
CA ASP A 148 -20.76 51.11 -30.57
C ASP A 148 -19.94 50.61 -29.36
N LYS A 149 -20.02 49.32 -29.01
CA LYS A 149 -19.43 48.77 -27.77
C LYS A 149 -18.63 47.48 -27.96
N LEU A 150 -18.27 47.12 -29.19
CA LEU A 150 -17.51 45.90 -29.46
C LEU A 150 -16.21 46.20 -30.20
N TYR A 151 -15.20 45.37 -29.96
CA TYR A 151 -13.91 45.42 -30.62
C TYR A 151 -13.68 44.19 -31.48
N VAL A 152 -12.97 44.36 -32.59
CA VAL A 152 -12.44 43.27 -33.41
C VAL A 152 -10.97 43.08 -33.03
N LEU A 153 -10.62 41.86 -32.60
CA LEU A 153 -9.27 41.50 -32.17
C LEU A 153 -8.60 40.61 -33.21
N ARG A 154 -7.34 40.90 -33.54
CA ARG A 154 -6.43 39.92 -34.16
C ARG A 154 -5.52 39.34 -33.10
N VAL A 155 -5.45 38.02 -33.06
CA VAL A 155 -4.72 37.26 -32.03
C VAL A 155 -3.83 36.23 -32.73
N SER A 156 -2.58 36.10 -32.29
CA SER A 156 -1.63 35.05 -32.70
C SER A 156 -1.31 34.06 -31.59
#